data_AF-A0A8J6Q4X2-F1
#
_entry.id   AF-A0A8J6Q4X2-F1
#
_cell.length_a   1.000
_cell.length_b   1.000
_cell.length_c   1.000
_cell.angle_alpha   90.00
_cell.angle_beta   90.00
_cell.angle_gamma   90.00
#
_symmetry.space_group_name_H-M   'P 1'
#
loop_
_entity.id
_entity.type
_entity.pdbx_description
1 polymer ?
#
loop_
_entity_poly.entity_id
_entity_poly.type
_entity_poly.pdbx_seq_one_letter_code
_entity_poly.pdbx_strand_id
1 'polypeptide(L)'
;MKSNVILFAFLLVITFFSCKNGSTFTDYKYAENPETINCQGLDSKLYKEALYAFEADIVAFYGKDKPNTTLTQAYYQFLRDTNAKRVKYIEIASEHSLKIFEALKNETDLWDAENPNSHLNYNGSLMNCVTTNIHDESLKTTLNALISTNSMSPKLFGAPLMSGYRGILSDKYLATYVAFDLFYAHLFNLNKTPQA
;
A
#
# COMPACT_ATOMS: atom_id res chain seq x y z
N MET A 1 12.55 69.54 1.85
CA MET A 1 13.19 68.33 2.42
C MET A 1 12.43 67.90 3.67
N LYS A 2 11.83 66.70 3.64
CA LYS A 2 11.83 65.67 4.70
C LYS A 2 10.66 64.72 4.42
N SER A 3 11.01 63.67 3.67
CA SER A 3 10.20 62.48 3.40
C SER A 3 10.13 61.64 4.68
N ASN A 4 8.96 61.10 5.04
CA ASN A 4 8.86 60.06 6.08
C ASN A 4 7.86 58.98 5.63
N VAL A 5 8.48 57.98 4.98
CA VAL A 5 8.15 56.56 4.81
C VAL A 5 6.94 56.03 5.61
N ILE A 6 5.91 55.59 4.90
CA ILE A 6 4.83 54.74 5.41
C ILE A 6 5.33 53.30 5.37
N LEU A 7 5.56 52.70 6.54
CA LEU A 7 6.02 51.33 6.69
C LEU A 7 4.80 50.37 6.58
N PHE A 8 4.51 49.89 5.38
CA PHE A 8 3.59 48.75 5.19
C PHE A 8 4.33 47.44 5.53
N ALA A 9 4.14 46.94 6.74
CA ALA A 9 4.56 45.60 7.12
C ALA A 9 3.55 44.57 6.56
N PHE A 10 3.72 44.17 5.30
CA PHE A 10 3.06 42.98 4.77
C PHE A 10 3.78 41.74 5.31
N LEU A 11 3.21 41.14 6.35
CA LEU A 11 3.62 39.82 6.84
C LEU A 11 3.18 38.79 5.79
N LEU A 12 4.08 38.51 4.84
CA LEU A 12 3.88 37.46 3.84
C LEU A 12 4.14 36.12 4.55
N VAL A 13 3.10 35.56 5.17
CA VAL A 13 3.13 34.19 5.67
C VAL A 13 3.19 33.28 4.45
N ILE A 14 4.41 32.94 4.04
CA ILE A 14 4.66 31.87 3.08
C ILE A 14 4.30 30.58 3.81
N THR A 15 3.04 30.16 3.71
CA THR A 15 2.69 28.78 3.98
C THR A 15 3.39 27.96 2.91
N PHE A 16 4.52 27.35 3.27
CA PHE A 16 5.08 26.25 2.51
C PHE A 16 4.08 25.09 2.61
N PHE A 17 3.06 25.10 1.75
CA PHE A 17 2.50 23.84 1.30
C PHE A 17 3.67 23.10 0.67
N SER A 18 4.20 22.11 1.39
CA SER A 18 4.97 21.05 0.76
C SER A 18 4.05 20.44 -0.29
N CYS A 19 4.14 20.95 -1.52
CA CYS A 19 3.80 20.16 -2.68
C CYS A 19 4.77 18.99 -2.65
N LYS A 20 4.37 17.89 -1.98
CA LYS A 20 4.80 16.56 -2.40
C LYS A 20 4.59 16.56 -3.90
N ASN A 21 5.65 16.37 -4.67
CA ASN A 21 5.57 16.23 -6.13
C ASN A 21 4.43 15.27 -6.41
N GLY A 22 3.32 15.78 -6.93
CA GLY A 22 2.14 14.96 -7.18
C GLY A 22 2.56 13.76 -8.01
N SER A 23 2.10 12.56 -7.65
CA SER A 23 2.39 11.35 -8.40
C SER A 23 2.21 11.63 -9.89
N THR A 24 3.26 11.38 -10.67
CA THR A 24 3.24 11.54 -12.15
C THR A 24 2.35 10.51 -12.82
N PHE A 25 1.71 9.64 -12.04
CA PHE A 25 0.75 8.65 -12.51
C PHE A 25 -0.55 9.33 -12.95
N THR A 26 -1.01 9.00 -14.15
CA THR A 26 -2.21 9.60 -14.76
C THR A 26 -3.29 8.59 -15.14
N ASP A 27 -3.00 7.29 -15.13
CA ASP A 27 -3.90 6.22 -15.57
C ASP A 27 -4.78 5.71 -14.42
N TYR A 28 -5.66 6.54 -13.86
CA TYR A 28 -6.52 6.15 -12.74
C TYR A 28 -7.78 5.43 -13.22
N LYS A 29 -7.80 4.09 -13.20
CA LYS A 29 -8.94 3.25 -13.61
C LYS A 29 -10.00 3.11 -12.53
N TYR A 30 -9.64 3.32 -11.26
CA TYR A 30 -10.52 3.13 -10.11
C TYR A 30 -10.85 4.46 -9.41
N ALA A 31 -10.80 5.57 -10.14
CA ALA A 31 -11.09 6.90 -9.60
C ALA A 31 -12.51 7.00 -9.01
N GLU A 32 -13.49 6.38 -9.68
CA GLU A 32 -14.90 6.35 -9.31
C GLU A 32 -15.23 5.33 -8.21
N ASN A 33 -14.27 4.48 -7.83
CA ASN A 33 -14.47 3.55 -6.73
C ASN A 33 -14.48 4.30 -5.38
N PRO A 34 -15.17 3.74 -4.35
CA PRO A 34 -15.18 4.30 -3.02
C PRO A 34 -13.77 4.57 -2.46
N GLU A 35 -13.65 5.58 -1.61
CA GLU A 35 -12.40 5.83 -0.90
C GLU A 35 -12.01 4.63 -0.02
N THR A 36 -10.71 4.32 0.03
CA THR A 36 -10.18 3.13 0.69
C THR A 36 -9.61 3.44 2.06
N ILE A 37 -8.74 4.44 2.15
CA ILE A 37 -8.08 4.88 3.37
C ILE A 37 -8.11 6.41 3.46
N ASN A 38 -8.22 6.94 4.67
CA ASN A 38 -8.17 8.37 4.92
C ASN A 38 -6.97 8.70 5.81
N CYS A 39 -5.82 8.88 5.18
CA CYS A 39 -4.55 9.12 5.84
C CYS A 39 -3.98 10.49 5.43
N GLN A 40 -3.75 11.37 6.40
CA GLN A 40 -3.21 12.69 6.12
C GLN A 40 -1.79 12.61 5.53
N GLY A 41 -1.53 13.35 4.46
CA GLY A 41 -0.20 13.46 3.85
C GLY A 41 0.23 12.28 2.96
N LEU A 42 -0.66 11.31 2.72
CA LEU A 42 -0.45 10.22 1.77
C LEU A 42 -1.10 10.54 0.42
N ASP A 43 -0.57 9.97 -0.67
CA ASP A 43 -1.22 10.01 -1.97
C ASP A 43 -2.40 9.01 -1.99
N SER A 44 -3.52 9.42 -1.41
CA SER A 44 -4.72 8.58 -1.30
C SER A 44 -5.25 8.13 -2.66
N LYS A 45 -5.03 8.92 -3.73
CA LYS A 45 -5.44 8.55 -5.09
C LYS A 45 -4.60 7.40 -5.61
N LEU A 46 -3.28 7.49 -5.53
CA LEU A 46 -2.38 6.43 -5.96
C LEU A 46 -2.57 5.16 -5.12
N TYR A 47 -2.80 5.28 -3.81
CA TYR A 47 -2.95 4.12 -2.93
C TYR A 47 -4.31 3.43 -3.12
N LYS A 48 -5.37 4.21 -3.37
CA LYS A 48 -6.67 3.68 -3.82
C LYS A 48 -6.54 2.90 -5.12
N GLU A 49 -5.87 3.49 -6.09
CA GLU A 49 -5.62 2.85 -7.39
C GLU A 49 -4.83 1.55 -7.22
N ALA A 50 -3.77 1.56 -6.41
CA ALA A 50 -2.94 0.41 -6.12
C ALA A 50 -3.73 -0.74 -5.48
N LEU A 51 -4.59 -0.44 -4.49
CA LEU A 51 -5.40 -1.44 -3.81
C LEU A 51 -6.41 -2.08 -4.77
N TYR A 52 -7.17 -1.28 -5.52
CA TYR A 52 -8.17 -1.82 -6.42
C TYR A 52 -7.57 -2.58 -7.61
N ALA A 53 -6.42 -2.14 -8.12
CA ALA A 53 -5.69 -2.87 -9.15
C ALA A 53 -5.24 -4.24 -8.64
N PHE A 54 -4.68 -4.30 -7.43
CA PHE A 54 -4.33 -5.56 -6.78
C PHE A 54 -5.56 -6.48 -6.60
N GLU A 55 -6.68 -5.93 -6.11
CA GLU A 55 -7.92 -6.70 -5.92
C GLU A 55 -8.44 -7.28 -7.25
N ALA A 56 -8.37 -6.51 -8.34
CA ALA A 56 -8.75 -6.98 -9.67
C ALA A 56 -7.79 -8.06 -10.19
N ASP A 57 -6.48 -7.88 -10.01
CA ASP A 57 -5.44 -8.81 -10.45
C ASP A 57 -5.57 -10.17 -9.77
N ILE A 58 -5.78 -10.22 -8.45
CA ILE A 58 -5.95 -11.50 -7.74
C ILE A 58 -7.26 -12.20 -8.15
N VAL A 59 -8.34 -11.46 -8.39
CA VAL A 59 -9.60 -12.04 -8.88
C VAL A 59 -9.42 -12.62 -10.27
N ALA A 60 -8.78 -11.89 -11.17
CA ALA A 60 -8.49 -12.34 -12.52
C ALA A 60 -7.61 -13.60 -12.52
N PHE A 61 -6.54 -13.61 -11.72
CA PHE A 61 -5.60 -14.73 -11.66
C PHE A 61 -6.22 -15.99 -11.06
N TYR A 62 -6.85 -15.88 -9.88
CA TYR A 62 -7.43 -17.04 -9.18
C TYR A 62 -8.79 -17.46 -9.74
N GLY A 63 -9.41 -16.61 -10.57
CA GLY A 63 -10.67 -16.87 -11.27
C GLY A 63 -10.55 -17.48 -12.66
N LYS A 64 -9.33 -17.66 -13.22
CA LYS A 64 -9.10 -18.17 -14.59
C LYS A 64 -9.92 -19.43 -14.92
N ASP A 65 -9.95 -20.39 -14.00
CA ASP A 65 -10.67 -21.66 -14.17
C ASP A 65 -12.03 -21.68 -13.43
N LYS A 66 -12.40 -20.58 -12.78
CA LYS A 66 -13.56 -20.44 -11.91
C LYS A 66 -14.16 -19.03 -12.05
N PRO A 67 -15.00 -18.79 -13.08
CA PRO A 67 -15.47 -17.45 -13.44
C PRO A 67 -16.29 -16.74 -12.35
N ASN A 68 -16.79 -17.48 -11.35
CA ASN A 68 -17.54 -16.94 -10.21
C ASN A 68 -16.69 -16.76 -8.94
N THR A 69 -15.36 -16.69 -9.08
CA THR A 69 -14.45 -16.49 -7.95
C THR A 69 -14.73 -15.12 -7.32
N THR A 70 -15.12 -15.13 -6.05
CA THR A 70 -15.36 -13.89 -5.31
C THR A 70 -14.04 -13.27 -4.87
N LEU A 71 -14.04 -11.96 -4.60
CA LEU A 71 -12.87 -11.28 -4.05
C LEU A 71 -12.40 -11.91 -2.72
N THR A 72 -13.33 -12.35 -1.86
CA THR A 72 -12.99 -13.09 -0.63
C THR A 72 -12.20 -14.37 -0.92
N GLN A 73 -12.61 -15.13 -1.94
CA GLN A 73 -11.94 -16.35 -2.36
C GLN A 73 -10.58 -16.07 -3.00
N ALA A 74 -10.45 -14.96 -3.74
CA ALA A 74 -9.18 -14.52 -4.31
C ALA A 74 -8.19 -14.13 -3.19
N TYR A 75 -8.61 -13.34 -2.20
CA TYR A 75 -7.78 -13.01 -1.02
C TYR A 75 -7.34 -14.26 -0.26
N TYR A 76 -8.26 -15.19 -0.01
CA TYR A 76 -7.92 -16.45 0.67
C TYR A 76 -6.83 -17.23 -0.08
N GLN A 77 -6.96 -17.35 -1.41
CA GLN A 77 -5.98 -18.06 -2.23
C GLN A 77 -4.65 -17.33 -2.27
N PHE A 78 -4.67 -16.01 -2.45
CA PHE A 78 -3.48 -15.16 -2.42
C PHE A 78 -2.72 -15.32 -1.10
N LEU A 79 -3.39 -15.16 0.04
CA LEU A 79 -2.73 -15.30 1.35
C LEU A 79 -2.25 -16.73 1.62
N ARG A 80 -2.98 -17.75 1.17
CA ARG A 80 -2.52 -19.14 1.26
C ARG A 80 -1.24 -19.36 0.45
N ASP A 81 -1.16 -18.76 -0.74
CA ASP A 81 0.03 -18.84 -1.60
C ASP A 81 1.20 -18.03 -1.00
N THR A 82 0.92 -16.87 -0.39
CA THR A 82 1.91 -16.05 0.34
C THR A 82 2.53 -16.82 1.49
N ASN A 83 1.71 -17.43 2.35
CA ASN A 83 2.20 -18.24 3.47
C ASN A 83 2.98 -19.47 3.02
N ALA A 84 2.57 -20.08 1.90
CA ALA A 84 3.27 -21.19 1.28
C ALA A 84 4.46 -20.76 0.41
N LYS A 85 4.77 -19.45 0.32
CA LYS A 85 5.85 -18.87 -0.50
C LYS A 85 5.81 -19.30 -1.97
N ARG A 86 4.62 -19.39 -2.55
CA ARG A 86 4.40 -19.86 -3.93
C ARG A 86 3.56 -18.90 -4.78
N VAL A 87 3.49 -17.64 -4.38
CA VAL A 87 2.81 -16.60 -5.14
C VAL A 87 3.52 -16.41 -6.48
N LYS A 88 2.75 -16.39 -7.55
CA LYS A 88 3.24 -16.18 -8.90
C LYS A 88 3.14 -14.70 -9.29
N TYR A 89 3.92 -13.86 -8.64
CA TYR A 89 3.80 -12.40 -8.75
C TYR A 89 3.75 -11.87 -10.20
N ILE A 90 4.61 -12.37 -11.09
CA ILE A 90 4.62 -11.98 -12.51
C ILE A 90 3.32 -12.36 -13.23
N GLU A 91 2.75 -13.52 -12.93
CA GLU A 91 1.53 -13.98 -13.58
C GLU A 91 0.26 -13.32 -13.02
N ILE A 92 0.34 -12.78 -11.80
CA ILE A 92 -0.75 -12.04 -11.14
C ILE A 92 -0.76 -10.58 -11.60
N ALA A 93 0.40 -9.93 -11.60
CA ALA A 93 0.50 -8.51 -11.89
C ALA A 93 0.11 -8.18 -13.33
N SER A 94 -0.92 -7.36 -13.48
CA SER A 94 -1.28 -6.77 -14.77
C SER A 94 -0.27 -5.69 -15.17
N GLU A 95 -0.27 -5.33 -16.46
CA GLU A 95 0.47 -4.16 -16.95
C GLU A 95 0.10 -2.90 -16.14
N HIS A 96 -1.14 -2.82 -15.67
CA HIS A 96 -1.62 -1.71 -14.86
C HIS A 96 -0.93 -1.65 -13.50
N SER A 97 -0.91 -2.75 -12.77
CA SER A 97 -0.22 -2.84 -11.48
C SER A 97 1.28 -2.61 -11.62
N LEU A 98 1.90 -3.00 -12.73
CA LEU A 98 3.31 -2.68 -13.00
C LEU A 98 3.53 -1.16 -13.19
N LYS A 99 2.64 -0.45 -13.89
CA LYS A 99 2.73 1.03 -14.01
C LYS A 99 2.52 1.72 -12.67
N ILE A 100 1.57 1.25 -11.87
CA ILE A 100 1.34 1.74 -10.51
C ILE A 100 2.58 1.51 -9.65
N PHE A 101 3.18 0.32 -9.72
CA PHE A 101 4.39 0.00 -8.98
C PHE A 101 5.55 0.94 -9.31
N GLU A 102 5.74 1.28 -10.58
CA GLU A 102 6.76 2.27 -10.99
C GLU A 102 6.47 3.67 -10.44
N ALA A 103 5.20 4.07 -10.34
CA ALA A 103 4.83 5.32 -9.66
C ALA A 103 5.07 5.25 -8.15
N LEU A 104 4.69 4.15 -7.50
CA LEU A 104 4.87 3.94 -6.06
C LEU A 104 6.35 3.97 -5.65
N LYS A 105 7.29 3.59 -6.51
CA LYS A 105 8.74 3.68 -6.22
C LYS A 105 9.21 5.11 -5.92
N ASN A 106 8.47 6.14 -6.35
CA ASN A 106 8.78 7.53 -6.07
C ASN A 106 8.28 8.00 -4.68
N GLU A 107 7.51 7.19 -3.96
CA GLU A 107 7.07 7.48 -2.59
C GLU A 107 8.21 7.19 -1.60
N THR A 108 8.97 8.24 -1.26
CA THR A 108 10.22 8.11 -0.48
C THR A 108 10.04 7.54 0.93
N ASP A 109 8.86 7.70 1.53
CA ASP A 109 8.55 7.20 2.87
C ASP A 109 7.88 5.81 2.84
N LEU A 110 7.45 5.34 1.66
CA LEU A 110 6.72 4.08 1.52
C LEU A 110 7.65 2.87 1.63
N TRP A 111 8.86 2.98 1.11
CA TRP A 111 9.79 1.87 1.00
C TRP A 111 11.00 2.03 1.91
N ASP A 112 11.46 0.91 2.46
CA ASP A 112 12.71 0.80 3.20
C ASP A 112 13.60 -0.24 2.49
N ALA A 113 14.64 0.24 1.82
CA ALA A 113 15.57 -0.61 1.09
C ALA A 113 16.43 -1.48 2.02
N GLU A 114 16.56 -1.11 3.29
CA GLU A 114 17.34 -1.82 4.29
C GLU A 114 16.50 -2.84 5.06
N ASN A 115 15.17 -2.83 4.89
CA ASN A 115 14.29 -3.80 5.56
C ASN A 115 14.53 -5.20 4.96
N PRO A 116 15.05 -6.16 5.75
CA PRO A 116 15.41 -7.49 5.25
C PRO A 116 14.19 -8.40 5.09
N ASN A 117 13.04 -8.03 5.67
CA ASN A 117 11.83 -8.85 5.73
C ASN A 117 10.83 -8.52 4.62
N SER A 118 10.83 -7.27 4.16
CA SER A 118 9.99 -6.72 3.11
C SER A 118 10.63 -5.43 2.60
N HIS A 119 10.25 -4.93 1.42
CA HIS A 119 10.64 -3.58 0.99
C HIS A 119 9.76 -2.48 1.63
N LEU A 120 8.66 -2.84 2.31
CA LEU A 120 7.76 -1.85 2.92
C LEU A 120 8.39 -1.21 4.16
N ASN A 121 8.27 0.11 4.28
CA ASN A 121 8.68 0.84 5.49
C ASN A 121 7.64 0.67 6.61
N TYR A 122 7.91 -0.22 7.56
CA TYR A 122 7.01 -0.47 8.70
C TYR A 122 6.91 0.70 9.69
N ASN A 123 7.86 1.64 9.66
CA ASN A 123 7.84 2.87 10.46
C ASN A 123 7.30 4.08 9.67
N GLY A 124 6.94 3.88 8.40
CA GLY A 124 6.49 4.95 7.51
C GLY A 124 5.04 5.36 7.76
N SER A 125 4.65 6.48 7.13
CA SER A 125 3.36 7.12 7.29
C SER A 125 2.18 6.23 6.88
N LEU A 126 2.35 5.40 5.84
CA LEU A 126 1.33 4.42 5.44
C LEU A 126 1.08 3.41 6.55
N MET A 127 2.14 2.81 7.08
CA MET A 127 2.02 1.77 8.09
C MET A 127 1.51 2.31 9.41
N ASN A 128 1.92 3.50 9.83
CA ASN A 128 1.34 4.19 10.97
C ASN A 128 -0.18 4.43 10.81
N CYS A 129 -0.61 4.83 9.60
CA CYS A 129 -2.03 5.00 9.33
C CYS A 129 -2.79 3.68 9.40
N VAL A 130 -2.25 2.62 8.78
CA VAL A 130 -2.85 1.29 8.79
C VAL A 130 -2.98 0.74 10.21
N THR A 131 -1.89 0.75 10.98
CA THR A 131 -1.87 0.13 12.33
C THR A 131 -2.75 0.87 13.33
N THR A 132 -3.06 2.14 13.07
CA THR A 132 -3.99 2.93 13.87
C THR A 132 -5.45 2.59 13.55
N ASN A 133 -5.77 2.30 12.29
CA ASN A 133 -7.14 2.23 11.77
C ASN A 133 -7.65 0.84 11.42
N ILE A 134 -6.85 -0.23 11.53
CA ILE A 134 -7.35 -1.61 11.46
C ILE A 134 -8.49 -1.79 12.47
N HIS A 135 -9.61 -2.33 12.01
CA HIS A 135 -10.82 -2.56 12.82
C HIS A 135 -10.72 -3.83 13.66
N ASP A 136 -10.02 -4.85 13.18
CA ASP A 136 -9.80 -6.07 13.96
C ASP A 136 -8.74 -5.83 15.05
N GLU A 137 -9.20 -5.68 16.29
CA GLU A 137 -8.35 -5.35 17.43
C GLU A 137 -7.27 -6.41 17.72
N SER A 138 -7.52 -7.68 17.39
CA SER A 138 -6.53 -8.75 17.59
C SER A 138 -5.40 -8.66 16.57
N LEU A 139 -5.74 -8.45 15.29
CA LEU A 139 -4.77 -8.21 14.23
C LEU A 139 -4.00 -6.90 14.45
N LYS A 140 -4.70 -5.84 14.85
CA LYS A 140 -4.10 -4.55 15.20
C LYS A 140 -3.09 -4.68 16.34
N THR A 141 -3.46 -5.36 17.42
CA THR A 141 -2.56 -5.59 18.57
C THR A 141 -1.34 -6.39 18.13
N THR A 142 -1.54 -7.46 17.36
CA THR A 142 -0.45 -8.31 16.88
C THR A 142 0.51 -7.54 15.98
N LEU A 143 -0.01 -6.79 15.01
CA LEU A 143 0.79 -5.99 14.08
C LEU A 143 1.59 -4.91 14.82
N ASN A 144 0.96 -4.17 15.74
CA ASN A 144 1.64 -3.16 16.55
C ASN A 144 2.73 -3.76 17.46
N ALA A 145 2.51 -4.94 18.04
CA ALA A 145 3.51 -5.64 18.84
C ALA A 145 4.73 -6.04 17.98
N LEU A 146 4.49 -6.55 16.77
CA LEU A 146 5.55 -6.92 15.84
C LEU A 146 6.37 -5.70 15.38
N ILE A 147 5.71 -4.58 15.09
CA ILE A 147 6.38 -3.33 14.70
C ILE A 147 7.18 -2.74 15.86
N SER A 148 6.59 -2.61 17.05
CA SER A 148 7.26 -2.00 18.23
C SER A 148 8.47 -2.80 18.72
N THR A 149 8.51 -4.11 18.46
CA THR A 149 9.65 -4.98 18.77
C THR A 149 10.65 -5.11 17.62
N ASN A 150 10.46 -4.35 16.54
CA ASN A 150 11.26 -4.42 15.30
C ASN A 150 11.36 -5.86 14.74
N SER A 151 10.32 -6.67 14.95
CA SER A 151 10.26 -8.07 14.52
C SER A 151 9.31 -8.27 13.34
N MET A 152 8.67 -7.20 12.86
CA MET A 152 7.67 -7.29 11.80
C MET A 152 8.23 -7.91 10.52
N SER A 153 7.50 -8.90 10.02
CA SER A 153 7.73 -9.54 8.72
C SER A 153 6.42 -10.14 8.18
N PRO A 154 6.28 -10.29 6.86
CA PRO A 154 5.12 -10.95 6.25
C PRO A 154 4.90 -12.36 6.81
N LYS A 155 6.00 -13.08 7.13
CA LYS A 155 5.96 -14.43 7.67
C LYS A 155 5.33 -14.49 9.06
N LEU A 156 5.67 -13.53 9.94
CA LEU A 156 5.19 -13.54 11.32
C LEU A 156 3.74 -13.06 11.43
N PHE A 157 3.32 -12.13 10.58
CA PHE A 157 1.93 -11.65 10.56
C PHE A 157 1.00 -12.51 9.69
N GLY A 158 1.54 -13.34 8.80
CA GLY A 158 0.77 -14.16 7.86
C GLY A 158 -0.19 -15.17 8.53
N ALA A 159 0.20 -15.79 9.64
CA ALA A 159 -0.66 -16.74 10.37
C ALA A 159 -1.87 -16.07 11.06
N PRO A 160 -1.70 -14.98 11.83
CA PRO A 160 -2.81 -14.15 12.31
C PRO A 160 -3.73 -13.71 11.16
N LEU A 161 -3.14 -13.18 10.09
CA LEU A 161 -3.87 -12.66 8.94
C LEU A 161 -4.74 -13.73 8.23
N MET A 162 -4.23 -14.96 8.11
CA MET A 162 -5.01 -16.08 7.55
C MET A 162 -6.24 -16.41 8.37
N SER A 163 -6.15 -16.31 9.70
CA SER A 163 -7.28 -16.60 10.59
C SER A 163 -8.37 -15.53 10.46
N GLY A 164 -7.96 -14.28 10.21
CA GLY A 164 -8.86 -13.12 10.05
C GLY A 164 -9.24 -12.77 8.60
N TYR A 165 -8.90 -13.59 7.59
CA TYR A 165 -8.96 -13.18 6.18
C TYR A 165 -10.32 -12.66 5.70
N ARG A 166 -11.42 -13.13 6.32
CA ARG A 166 -12.78 -12.68 5.97
C ARG A 166 -13.00 -11.20 6.27
N GLY A 167 -12.33 -10.66 7.29
CA GLY A 167 -12.43 -9.25 7.68
C GLY A 167 -11.73 -8.28 6.72
N ILE A 168 -10.83 -8.79 5.87
CA ILE A 168 -10.03 -7.95 4.95
C ILE A 168 -10.91 -7.14 3.99
N LEU A 169 -12.04 -7.70 3.54
CA LEU A 169 -12.91 -6.96 2.61
C LEU A 169 -13.60 -5.76 3.24
N SER A 170 -13.95 -5.88 4.52
CA SER A 170 -14.59 -4.82 5.31
C SER A 170 -13.59 -3.85 5.93
N ASP A 171 -12.31 -4.21 5.95
CA ASP A 171 -11.23 -3.41 6.53
C ASP A 171 -10.22 -3.03 5.44
N LYS A 172 -10.45 -1.86 4.83
CA LYS A 172 -9.61 -1.37 3.74
C LYS A 172 -8.21 -0.97 4.20
N TYR A 173 -7.98 -0.72 5.49
CA TYR A 173 -6.64 -0.53 6.03
C TYR A 173 -5.87 -1.85 6.05
N LEU A 174 -6.51 -2.94 6.49
CA LEU A 174 -5.93 -4.27 6.43
C LEU A 174 -5.71 -4.75 4.99
N ALA A 175 -6.66 -4.49 4.09
CA ALA A 175 -6.52 -4.77 2.66
C ALA A 175 -5.34 -4.01 2.03
N THR A 176 -5.13 -2.75 2.45
CA THR A 176 -3.99 -1.94 2.03
C THR A 176 -2.68 -2.57 2.49
N TYR A 177 -2.57 -3.03 3.76
CA TYR A 177 -1.40 -3.79 4.19
C TYR A 177 -1.10 -4.98 3.28
N VAL A 178 -2.13 -5.77 2.95
CA VAL A 178 -1.98 -6.94 2.06
C VAL A 178 -1.44 -6.54 0.69
N ALA A 179 -2.05 -5.53 0.05
CA ALA A 179 -1.64 -5.09 -1.27
C ALA A 179 -0.19 -4.56 -1.26
N PHE A 180 0.18 -3.76 -0.26
CA PHE A 180 1.49 -3.09 -0.26
C PHE A 180 2.61 -4.02 0.22
N ASP A 181 2.43 -4.74 1.32
CA ASP A 181 3.48 -5.57 1.92
C ASP A 181 3.60 -6.93 1.21
N LEU A 182 2.46 -7.56 0.88
CA LEU A 182 2.45 -8.94 0.39
C LEU A 182 2.49 -9.02 -1.14
N PHE A 183 2.17 -7.93 -1.84
CA PHE A 183 2.17 -7.87 -3.32
C PHE A 183 3.18 -6.86 -3.88
N TYR A 184 2.97 -5.55 -3.73
CA TYR A 184 3.84 -4.54 -4.36
C TYR A 184 5.29 -4.60 -3.87
N ALA A 185 5.54 -4.79 -2.56
CA ALA A 185 6.89 -4.93 -2.03
C ALA A 185 7.65 -6.13 -2.63
N HIS A 186 6.94 -7.17 -3.09
CA HIS A 186 7.56 -8.33 -3.71
C HIS A 186 7.92 -8.10 -5.19
N LEU A 187 7.34 -7.10 -5.86
CA LEU A 187 7.64 -6.78 -7.26
C LEU A 187 9.07 -6.25 -7.43
N PHE A 188 9.69 -5.68 -6.40
CA PHE A 188 11.12 -5.32 -6.39
C PHE A 188 12.04 -6.51 -6.68
N ASN A 189 11.63 -7.73 -6.31
CA ASN A 189 12.42 -8.94 -6.52
C ASN A 189 12.37 -9.46 -7.96
N LEU A 190 11.41 -9.00 -8.77
CA LEU A 190 11.22 -9.49 -10.14
C LEU A 190 12.29 -8.97 -11.11
N ASN A 191 12.79 -7.75 -10.88
CA ASN A 191 13.86 -7.13 -11.67
C ASN A 191 15.23 -7.82 -11.49
N LYS A 192 15.37 -8.74 -10.53
CA LYS A 192 16.64 -9.45 -10.25
C LYS A 192 16.78 -10.79 -10.99
N THR A 193 15.78 -11.21 -11.74
CA THR A 193 15.84 -12.44 -12.55
C THR A 193 16.14 -12.10 -14.00
N PRO A 194 17.26 -12.54 -14.59
CA PRO A 194 17.42 -12.54 -16.04
C PRO A 194 16.29 -13.40 -16.63
N GLN A 195 15.59 -12.88 -17.64
CA GLN A 195 14.81 -13.73 -18.52
C GLN A 195 15.76 -14.76 -19.13
N ALA A 196 15.54 -16.03 -18.76
CA ALA A 196 16.18 -17.18 -19.41
C ALA A 196 15.38 -17.57 -20.65
#